data_AF-A0A0G0NT77-F1
#
_entry.id   AF-A0A0G0NT77-F1
#
_cell.length_a   1.000
_cell.length_b   1.000
_cell.length_c   1.000
_cell.angle_alpha   90.00
_cell.angle_beta   90.00
_cell.angle_gamma   90.00
#
_symmetry.space_group_name_H-M   'P 1'
#
loop_
_entity.id
_entity.type
_entity.pdbx_description
1 polymer ?
#
loop_
_entity_poly.entity_id
_entity_poly.type
_entity_poly.pdbx_seq_one_letter_code
_entity_poly.pdbx_strand_id
1 'polypeptide(L)'
;MKNKKIITILVLLITVCSIVATMSGIFSIDGVGKHTIESFRGNRVEIYGKGLYGDMSADVAVQGIAQDWVTLLVGVPLLLIGLFLSRRNSLRGIFLLSGTLSYFFLTYLFYTAMAMYNRMFLVYVLLLGASFFAFILNIFSYDINKLKDDFKSEKILKYAGIFLMINSTMIGFLWLSIVVPPLFDGTIVPVAVEHYTTLIVQGFDLGLFLPMTFVSGFLAFKKNIHGYLFTVISILFLSLLMIALTSKVLFMANAGQNVIPVIFIIPTICLTAIGFSVLLLKNVKS
;
A
#
# COMPACT_ATOMS: atom_id res chain seq x y z
N MET A 1 22.77 -9.20 4.64
CA MET A 1 21.59 -9.81 3.99
C MET A 1 21.83 -11.30 3.71
N LYS A 2 20.94 -12.16 4.19
CA LYS A 2 20.90 -13.61 3.85
C LYS A 2 20.17 -13.77 2.51
N ASN A 3 20.34 -14.89 1.80
CA ASN A 3 19.62 -15.18 0.53
C ASN A 3 19.77 -14.12 -0.58
N LYS A 4 20.90 -13.40 -0.62
CA LYS A 4 21.09 -12.23 -1.50
C LYS A 4 20.77 -12.49 -2.97
N LYS A 5 21.16 -13.66 -3.50
CA LYS A 5 20.95 -14.03 -4.92
C LYS A 5 19.46 -14.17 -5.24
N ILE A 6 18.71 -14.89 -4.39
CA ILE A 6 17.28 -15.13 -4.57
C ILE A 6 16.50 -13.81 -4.47
N ILE A 7 16.77 -13.00 -3.45
CA ILE A 7 16.12 -11.68 -3.28
C ILE A 7 16.41 -10.78 -4.50
N THR A 8 17.62 -10.81 -5.04
CA THR A 8 17.97 -10.02 -6.25
C THR A 8 17.12 -10.45 -7.44
N ILE A 9 17.01 -11.77 -7.70
CA ILE A 9 16.21 -12.30 -8.82
C ILE A 9 14.74 -11.92 -8.66
N LEU A 10 14.17 -12.11 -7.47
CA LEU A 10 12.77 -11.76 -7.19
C LEU A 10 12.53 -10.26 -7.36
N VAL A 11 13.42 -9.40 -6.87
CA VAL A 11 13.28 -7.94 -7.04
C VAL A 11 13.34 -7.54 -8.51
N LEU A 12 14.27 -8.08 -9.30
CA LEU A 12 14.35 -7.78 -10.73
C LEU A 12 13.10 -8.25 -11.48
N LEU A 13 12.56 -9.41 -11.11
CA LEU A 13 11.28 -9.90 -11.64
C LEU A 13 10.14 -8.95 -11.29
N ILE A 14 10.03 -8.52 -10.03
CA ILE A 14 9.03 -7.54 -9.59
C ILE A 14 9.17 -6.25 -10.37
N THR A 15 10.39 -5.74 -10.55
CA THR A 15 10.65 -4.53 -11.34
C THR A 15 10.12 -4.65 -12.76
N VAL A 16 10.49 -5.69 -13.50
CA VAL A 16 10.06 -5.86 -14.89
C VAL A 16 8.54 -6.02 -14.97
N CYS A 17 7.96 -6.91 -14.17
CA CYS A 17 6.52 -7.19 -14.21
C CYS A 17 5.68 -5.98 -13.77
N SER A 18 6.14 -5.21 -12.78
CA SER A 18 5.41 -4.01 -12.34
C SER A 18 5.49 -2.87 -13.35
N ILE A 19 6.61 -2.69 -14.05
CA ILE A 19 6.68 -1.74 -15.17
C ILE A 19 5.67 -2.13 -16.25
N VAL A 20 5.61 -3.41 -16.65
CA VAL A 20 4.64 -3.88 -17.66
C VAL A 20 3.21 -3.66 -17.20
N ALA A 21 2.88 -4.04 -15.96
CA ALA A 21 1.53 -3.88 -15.40
C ALA A 21 1.10 -2.40 -15.35
N THR A 22 1.96 -1.54 -14.78
CA THR A 22 1.66 -0.11 -14.60
C THR A 22 1.59 0.64 -15.93
N MET A 23 2.52 0.38 -16.87
CA MET A 23 2.44 0.97 -18.22
C MET A 23 1.16 0.55 -18.94
N SER A 24 0.75 -0.72 -18.79
CA SER A 24 -0.50 -1.20 -19.38
C SER A 24 -1.74 -0.56 -18.77
N GLY A 25 -1.73 -0.30 -17.46
CA GLY A 25 -2.82 0.40 -16.77
C GLY A 25 -2.90 1.88 -17.15
N ILE A 26 -1.75 2.56 -17.29
CA ILE A 26 -1.66 3.99 -17.61
C ILE A 26 -2.01 4.29 -19.08
N PHE A 27 -1.44 3.52 -20.02
CA PHE A 27 -1.46 3.89 -21.44
C PHE A 27 -2.51 3.15 -22.27
N SER A 28 -3.19 2.16 -21.71
CA SER A 28 -4.29 1.51 -22.43
C SER A 28 -5.50 2.44 -22.45
N ILE A 29 -5.92 2.84 -23.65
CA ILE A 29 -7.03 3.79 -23.85
C ILE A 29 -8.16 3.27 -24.75
N ASP A 30 -8.01 2.06 -25.30
CA ASP A 30 -8.99 1.42 -26.17
C ASP A 30 -10.32 1.21 -25.45
N GLY A 31 -11.45 1.31 -26.14
CA GLY A 31 -12.77 1.02 -25.57
C GLY A 31 -13.83 2.05 -25.95
N VAL A 32 -15.07 1.78 -25.52
CA VAL A 32 -16.26 2.59 -25.85
C VAL A 32 -16.37 3.87 -25.03
N GLY A 33 -15.56 4.02 -23.97
CA GLY A 33 -15.62 5.15 -23.07
C GLY A 33 -16.65 4.98 -21.95
N LYS A 34 -16.82 6.05 -21.16
CA LYS A 34 -17.70 6.04 -19.99
C LYS A 34 -19.13 5.72 -20.40
N HIS A 35 -19.75 4.78 -19.70
CA HIS A 35 -21.14 4.41 -19.88
C HIS A 35 -21.74 3.93 -18.55
N THR A 36 -23.06 3.96 -18.44
CA THR A 36 -23.75 3.53 -17.21
C THR A 36 -24.27 2.11 -17.37
N ILE A 37 -24.07 1.29 -16.35
CA ILE A 37 -24.74 0.00 -16.21
C ILE A 37 -25.67 0.02 -15.00
N GLU A 38 -26.63 -0.89 -14.97
CA GLU A 38 -27.38 -1.22 -13.77
C GLU A 38 -26.73 -2.44 -13.10
N SER A 39 -26.34 -2.32 -11.84
CA SER A 39 -25.74 -3.42 -11.09
C SER A 39 -26.80 -4.49 -10.79
N PHE A 40 -26.36 -5.68 -10.38
CA PHE A 40 -27.24 -6.76 -9.93
C PHE A 40 -28.11 -6.38 -8.71
N ARG A 41 -27.88 -5.21 -8.10
CA ARG A 41 -28.64 -4.64 -6.99
C ARG A 41 -29.55 -3.48 -7.40
N GLY A 42 -29.69 -3.20 -8.70
CA GLY A 42 -30.51 -2.09 -9.23
C GLY A 42 -29.86 -0.71 -9.16
N ASN A 43 -28.58 -0.62 -8.79
CA ASN A 43 -27.87 0.65 -8.70
C ASN A 43 -27.28 1.05 -10.05
N ARG A 44 -27.45 2.31 -10.44
CA ARG A 44 -26.78 2.85 -11.63
C ARG A 44 -25.31 3.14 -11.30
N VAL A 45 -24.39 2.51 -12.02
CA VAL A 45 -22.94 2.68 -11.83
C VAL A 45 -22.33 3.18 -13.13
N GLU A 46 -21.54 4.26 -13.06
CA GLU A 46 -20.75 4.72 -14.19
C GLU A 46 -19.48 3.87 -14.31
N ILE A 47 -19.31 3.22 -15.46
CA ILE A 47 -18.16 2.38 -15.81
C ILE A 47 -17.14 3.22 -16.57
N TYR A 48 -15.85 2.97 -16.35
CA TYR A 48 -14.77 3.71 -16.99
C TYR A 48 -14.69 3.47 -18.50
N GLY A 49 -14.87 2.20 -18.91
CA GLY A 49 -15.03 1.78 -20.31
C GLY A 49 -13.82 1.96 -21.21
N LYS A 50 -12.63 2.18 -20.64
CA LYS A 50 -11.36 2.32 -21.36
C LYS A 50 -10.24 1.48 -20.77
N GLY A 51 -9.47 0.88 -21.66
CA GLY A 51 -8.20 0.22 -21.37
C GLY A 51 -8.31 -0.92 -20.38
N LEU A 52 -7.22 -1.10 -19.62
CA LEU A 52 -7.09 -2.21 -18.66
C LEU A 52 -8.12 -2.17 -17.52
N TYR A 53 -8.56 -0.96 -17.15
CA TYR A 53 -9.53 -0.71 -16.09
C TYR A 53 -10.95 -0.50 -16.64
N GLY A 54 -11.22 -0.92 -17.88
CA GLY A 54 -12.47 -0.65 -18.59
C GLY A 54 -13.71 -1.15 -17.86
N ASP A 55 -13.64 -2.28 -17.18
CA ASP A 55 -14.78 -2.89 -16.46
C ASP A 55 -14.94 -2.39 -15.02
N MET A 56 -14.02 -1.53 -14.56
CA MET A 56 -14.12 -0.91 -13.24
C MET A 56 -15.01 0.33 -13.31
N SER A 57 -15.56 0.72 -12.16
CA SER A 57 -16.29 1.98 -12.04
C SER A 57 -15.37 3.15 -12.35
N ALA A 58 -15.93 4.21 -12.92
CA ALA A 58 -15.18 5.40 -13.31
C ALA A 58 -14.37 5.99 -12.14
N ASP A 59 -14.91 5.87 -10.92
CA ASP A 59 -14.30 6.36 -9.69
C ASP A 59 -13.10 5.52 -9.25
N VAL A 60 -13.20 4.19 -9.35
CA VAL A 60 -12.12 3.27 -8.93
C VAL A 60 -11.03 3.16 -10.00
N ALA A 61 -11.39 3.20 -11.28
CA ALA A 61 -10.43 3.11 -12.39
C ALA A 61 -9.39 4.24 -12.35
N VAL A 62 -9.85 5.48 -12.11
CA VAL A 62 -8.99 6.66 -12.00
C VAL A 62 -8.02 6.54 -10.82
N GLN A 63 -8.46 5.93 -9.72
CA GLN A 63 -7.59 5.63 -8.58
C GLN A 63 -6.56 4.53 -8.89
N GLY A 64 -6.93 3.53 -9.69
CA GLY A 64 -6.01 2.51 -10.21
C GLY A 64 -4.88 3.14 -11.03
N ILE A 65 -5.23 4.00 -11.99
CA ILE A 65 -4.25 4.73 -12.83
C ILE A 65 -3.34 5.62 -11.97
N ALA A 66 -3.90 6.31 -10.98
CA ALA A 66 -3.11 7.13 -10.06
C ALA A 66 -2.12 6.29 -9.23
N GLN A 67 -2.51 5.08 -8.81
CA GLN A 67 -1.64 4.10 -8.14
C GLN A 67 -0.51 3.64 -9.06
N ASP A 68 -0.80 3.38 -10.34
CA ASP A 68 0.19 2.92 -11.31
C ASP A 68 1.30 3.94 -11.52
N TRP A 69 0.94 5.23 -11.63
CA TRP A 69 1.91 6.31 -11.73
C TRP A 69 2.87 6.34 -10.53
N VAL A 70 2.35 6.20 -9.31
CA VAL A 70 3.19 6.16 -8.10
C VAL A 70 4.05 4.90 -8.06
N THR A 71 3.49 3.75 -8.44
CA THR A 71 4.23 2.48 -8.48
C THR A 71 5.40 2.58 -9.46
N LEU A 72 5.17 3.14 -10.66
CA LEU A 72 6.16 3.29 -11.71
C LEU A 72 7.25 4.33 -11.35
N LEU A 73 6.85 5.51 -10.88
CA LEU A 73 7.77 6.65 -10.70
C LEU A 73 8.42 6.70 -9.32
N VAL A 74 7.84 6.06 -8.31
CA VAL A 74 8.32 6.10 -6.92
C VAL A 74 8.63 4.69 -6.41
N GLY A 75 7.67 3.76 -6.56
CA GLY A 75 7.80 2.39 -6.07
C GLY A 75 8.99 1.65 -6.68
N VAL A 76 9.06 1.60 -8.02
CA VAL A 76 10.13 0.90 -8.75
C VAL A 76 11.51 1.50 -8.48
N PRO A 77 11.74 2.83 -8.54
CA PRO A 77 13.04 3.40 -8.17
C PRO A 77 13.46 3.09 -6.74
N LEU A 78 12.56 3.20 -5.76
CA LEU A 78 12.89 2.89 -4.36
C LEU A 78 13.17 1.41 -4.15
N LEU A 79 12.50 0.52 -4.89
CA LEU A 79 12.76 -0.91 -4.85
C LEU A 79 14.19 -1.22 -5.32
N LEU A 80 14.63 -0.61 -6.42
CA LEU A 80 15.98 -0.77 -6.96
C LEU A 80 17.05 -0.12 -6.07
N ILE A 81 16.79 1.07 -5.54
CA ILE A 81 17.69 1.76 -4.58
C ILE A 81 17.82 0.92 -3.30
N GLY A 82 16.70 0.42 -2.77
CA GLY A 82 16.67 -0.46 -1.60
C GLY A 82 17.49 -1.73 -1.83
N LEU A 83 17.32 -2.38 -2.99
CA LEU A 83 18.12 -3.54 -3.37
C LEU A 83 19.61 -3.19 -3.43
N PHE A 84 19.99 -2.13 -4.13
CA PHE A 84 21.38 -1.72 -4.27
C PHE A 84 22.06 -1.47 -2.92
N LEU A 85 21.41 -0.72 -2.02
CA LEU A 85 21.92 -0.45 -0.68
C LEU A 85 21.96 -1.71 0.20
N SER A 86 20.94 -2.56 0.11
CA SER A 86 20.88 -3.85 0.82
C SER A 86 22.00 -4.80 0.38
N ARG A 87 22.37 -4.80 -0.91
CA ARG A 87 23.50 -5.57 -1.45
C ARG A 87 24.85 -5.14 -0.86
N ARG A 88 24.98 -3.85 -0.52
CA ARG A 88 26.12 -3.29 0.22
C ARG A 88 26.08 -3.53 1.73
N ASN A 89 25.19 -4.42 2.20
CA ASN A 89 24.94 -4.72 3.61
C ASN A 89 24.51 -3.49 4.44
N SER A 90 23.97 -2.44 3.82
CA SER A 90 23.44 -1.30 4.56
C SER A 90 22.13 -1.68 5.24
N LEU A 91 22.06 -1.60 6.58
CA LEU A 91 20.84 -1.86 7.32
C LEU A 91 19.69 -0.93 6.89
N ARG A 92 19.99 0.34 6.61
CA ARG A 92 19.04 1.31 6.03
C ARG A 92 18.49 0.83 4.69
N GLY A 93 19.35 0.25 3.84
CA GLY A 93 18.97 -0.34 2.57
C GLY A 93 18.05 -1.54 2.72
N ILE A 94 18.33 -2.41 3.70
CA ILE A 94 17.48 -3.58 4.00
C ILE A 94 16.09 -3.09 4.47
N PHE A 95 16.01 -2.07 5.32
CA PHE A 95 14.74 -1.45 5.76
C PHE A 95 13.96 -0.83 4.61
N LEU A 96 14.63 -0.01 3.78
CA LEU A 96 14.00 0.60 2.59
C LEU A 96 13.44 -0.47 1.66
N LEU A 97 14.22 -1.54 1.41
CA LEU A 97 13.79 -2.66 0.61
C LEU A 97 12.58 -3.39 1.24
N SER A 98 12.59 -3.64 2.56
CA SER A 98 11.47 -4.27 3.27
C SER A 98 10.18 -3.45 3.14
N GLY A 99 10.20 -2.15 3.46
CA GLY A 99 9.01 -1.30 3.38
C GLY A 99 8.47 -1.19 1.94
N THR A 100 9.38 -1.11 0.96
CA THR A 100 8.99 -1.09 -0.45
C THR A 100 8.38 -2.43 -0.88
N LEU A 101 8.99 -3.57 -0.52
CA LEU A 101 8.43 -4.89 -0.81
C LEU A 101 7.04 -5.09 -0.17
N SER A 102 6.82 -4.58 1.05
CA SER A 102 5.48 -4.57 1.65
C SER A 102 4.46 -3.79 0.82
N TYR A 103 4.87 -2.66 0.24
CA TYR A 103 4.01 -1.86 -0.64
C TYR A 103 3.63 -2.61 -1.92
N PHE A 104 4.60 -3.27 -2.57
CA PHE A 104 4.32 -4.12 -3.74
C PHE A 104 3.42 -5.30 -3.37
N PHE A 105 3.71 -5.98 -2.26
CA PHE A 105 2.89 -7.09 -1.76
C PHE A 105 1.44 -6.67 -1.53
N LEU A 106 1.20 -5.57 -0.81
CA LEU A 106 -0.14 -5.03 -0.60
C LEU A 106 -0.82 -4.70 -1.94
N THR A 107 -0.13 -3.95 -2.80
CA THR A 107 -0.70 -3.43 -4.05
C THR A 107 -1.20 -4.59 -4.91
N TYR A 108 -0.39 -5.63 -5.09
CA TYR A 108 -0.77 -6.74 -5.94
C TYR A 108 -1.69 -7.75 -5.26
N LEU A 109 -1.71 -7.82 -3.92
CA LEU A 109 -2.78 -8.51 -3.19
C LEU A 109 -4.14 -7.88 -3.51
N PHE A 110 -4.22 -6.55 -3.45
CA PHE A 110 -5.44 -5.82 -3.81
C PHE A 110 -5.80 -6.03 -5.27
N TYR A 111 -4.85 -5.96 -6.20
CA TYR A 111 -5.17 -6.14 -7.62
C TYR A 111 -5.68 -7.56 -7.92
N THR A 112 -5.20 -8.59 -7.24
CA THR A 112 -5.72 -9.96 -7.41
C THR A 112 -7.14 -10.16 -6.85
N ALA A 113 -7.58 -9.32 -5.91
CA ALA A 113 -8.85 -9.48 -5.22
C ALA A 113 -9.92 -8.41 -5.59
N MET A 114 -9.48 -7.23 -6.02
CA MET A 114 -10.31 -6.04 -6.26
C MET A 114 -10.40 -5.67 -7.74
N ALA A 115 -9.33 -5.87 -8.52
CA ALA A 115 -9.38 -5.52 -9.93
C ALA A 115 -10.34 -6.47 -10.66
N MET A 116 -11.17 -5.92 -11.55
CA MET A 116 -11.95 -6.73 -12.48
C MET A 116 -11.00 -7.57 -13.34
N TYR A 117 -11.38 -8.81 -13.62
CA TYR A 117 -10.52 -9.75 -14.34
C TYR A 117 -10.09 -9.15 -15.68
N ASN A 118 -8.79 -9.17 -15.95
CA ASN A 118 -8.23 -8.58 -17.17
C ASN A 118 -6.95 -9.33 -17.59
N ARG A 119 -6.42 -8.96 -18.76
CA ARG A 119 -5.24 -9.58 -19.38
C ARG A 119 -3.97 -9.60 -18.51
N MET A 120 -3.88 -8.78 -17.46
CA MET A 120 -2.73 -8.73 -16.54
C MET A 120 -2.90 -9.61 -15.30
N PHE A 121 -3.99 -10.39 -15.17
CA PHE A 121 -4.24 -11.22 -13.99
C PHE A 121 -3.05 -12.11 -13.59
N LEU A 122 -2.46 -12.85 -14.54
CA LEU A 122 -1.29 -13.70 -14.26
C LEU A 122 -0.06 -12.89 -13.84
N VAL A 123 0.10 -11.67 -14.36
CA VAL A 123 1.18 -10.75 -13.96
C VAL A 123 0.96 -10.29 -12.52
N TYR A 124 -0.28 -10.00 -12.11
CA TYR A 124 -0.61 -9.68 -10.72
C TYR A 124 -0.32 -10.84 -9.77
N VAL A 125 -0.67 -12.07 -10.15
CA VAL A 125 -0.36 -13.28 -9.35
C VAL A 125 1.15 -13.47 -9.20
N LEU A 126 1.91 -13.29 -10.28
CA LEU A 126 3.37 -13.38 -10.24
C LEU A 126 3.98 -12.29 -9.34
N LEU A 127 3.47 -11.06 -9.43
CA LEU A 127 3.91 -9.94 -8.60
C LEU A 127 3.57 -10.16 -7.12
N LEU A 128 2.38 -10.66 -6.82
CA LEU A 128 1.96 -11.02 -5.47
C LEU A 128 2.90 -12.08 -4.87
N GLY A 129 3.12 -13.18 -5.59
CA GLY A 129 3.99 -14.25 -5.12
C GLY A 129 5.44 -13.78 -4.95
N ALA A 130 6.01 -13.12 -5.97
CA ALA A 130 7.40 -12.67 -5.92
C ALA A 130 7.64 -11.64 -4.80
N SER A 131 6.73 -10.67 -4.63
CA SER A 131 6.85 -9.66 -3.58
C SER A 131 6.66 -10.24 -2.18
N PHE A 132 5.73 -11.18 -1.99
CA PHE A 132 5.55 -11.90 -0.73
C PHE A 132 6.83 -12.66 -0.33
N PHE A 133 7.35 -13.51 -1.21
CA PHE A 133 8.54 -14.31 -0.89
C PHE A 133 9.79 -13.44 -0.74
N ALA A 134 9.95 -12.40 -1.55
CA ALA A 134 11.06 -11.46 -1.39
C ALA A 134 10.98 -10.72 -0.04
N PHE A 135 9.78 -10.30 0.37
CA PHE A 135 9.55 -9.62 1.64
C PHE A 135 9.91 -10.52 2.83
N ILE A 136 9.40 -11.76 2.84
CA ILE A 136 9.67 -12.73 3.90
C ILE A 136 11.16 -13.08 3.98
N LEU A 137 11.82 -13.35 2.85
CA LEU A 137 13.26 -13.63 2.82
C LEU A 137 14.10 -12.43 3.29
N ASN A 138 13.64 -11.20 3.01
CA ASN A 138 14.30 -9.99 3.50
C ASN A 138 14.09 -9.81 5.01
N ILE A 139 12.91 -10.12 5.56
CA ILE A 139 12.66 -10.14 7.02
C ILE A 139 13.58 -11.14 7.74
N PHE A 140 13.79 -12.33 7.18
CA PHE A 140 14.71 -13.30 7.78
C PHE A 140 16.20 -12.92 7.68
N SER A 141 16.52 -11.83 6.97
CA SER A 141 17.88 -11.32 6.89
C SER A 141 18.29 -10.44 8.08
N TYR A 142 17.35 -10.01 8.92
CA TYR A 142 17.65 -9.20 10.10
C TYR A 142 18.13 -10.08 11.26
N ASP A 143 19.12 -9.58 12.01
CA ASP A 143 19.49 -10.11 13.31
C ASP A 143 18.71 -9.34 14.38
N ILE A 144 17.50 -9.84 14.70
CA ILE A 144 16.56 -9.15 15.59
C ILE A 144 17.20 -8.83 16.95
N ASN A 145 18.06 -9.72 17.45
CA ASN A 145 18.70 -9.56 18.76
C ASN A 145 19.67 -8.37 18.81
N LYS A 146 20.23 -7.95 17.67
CA LYS A 146 21.16 -6.81 17.57
C LYS A 146 20.48 -5.52 17.14
N LEU A 147 19.26 -5.59 16.61
CA LEU A 147 18.55 -4.43 16.08
C LEU A 147 18.41 -3.31 17.10
N LYS A 148 18.27 -3.61 18.40
CA LYS A 148 18.17 -2.56 19.41
C LYS A 148 19.43 -1.69 19.47
N ASP A 149 20.61 -2.31 19.34
CA ASP A 149 21.90 -1.62 19.44
C ASP A 149 22.21 -0.77 18.22
N ASP A 150 21.59 -1.09 17.08
CA ASP A 150 21.73 -0.37 15.82
C ASP A 150 21.02 0.99 15.79
N PHE A 151 20.22 1.35 16.80
CA PHE A 151 19.50 2.64 16.84
C PHE A 151 20.14 3.62 17.81
N LYS A 152 20.19 4.90 17.44
CA LYS A 152 20.76 5.98 18.27
C LYS A 152 19.78 6.45 19.36
N SER A 153 18.48 6.44 19.09
CA SER A 153 17.47 6.97 19.99
C SER A 153 16.17 6.15 19.96
N GLU A 154 15.77 5.62 21.11
CA GLU A 154 14.48 4.94 21.25
C GLU A 154 13.28 5.91 21.15
N LYS A 155 13.49 7.22 21.37
CA LYS A 155 12.41 8.21 21.38
C LYS A 155 11.75 8.34 20.00
N ILE A 156 12.54 8.39 18.93
CA ILE A 156 12.02 8.50 17.56
C ILE A 156 11.17 7.27 17.21
N LEU A 157 11.64 6.07 17.59
CA LEU A 157 10.91 4.83 17.39
C LEU A 157 9.57 4.83 18.14
N LYS A 158 9.57 5.26 19.41
CA LYS A 158 8.36 5.35 20.22
C LYS A 158 7.33 6.32 19.62
N TYR A 159 7.75 7.51 19.19
CA TYR A 159 6.84 8.49 18.58
C TYR A 159 6.28 8.01 17.23
N ALA A 160 7.12 7.38 16.40
CA ALA A 160 6.65 6.75 15.18
C ALA A 160 5.62 5.64 15.46
N GLY A 161 5.85 4.83 16.51
CA GLY A 161 4.91 3.81 16.94
C GLY A 161 3.56 4.37 17.44
N ILE A 162 3.59 5.47 18.21
CA ILE A 162 2.36 6.18 18.62
C ILE A 162 1.62 6.71 17.39
N PHE A 163 2.33 7.29 16.43
CA PHE A 163 1.73 7.76 15.18
C PHE A 163 1.04 6.61 14.40
N LEU A 164 1.69 5.44 14.28
CA LEU A 164 1.06 4.26 13.67
C LEU A 164 -0.23 3.85 14.39
N MET A 165 -0.20 3.77 15.72
CA MET A 165 -1.38 3.39 16.52
C MET A 165 -2.54 4.39 16.34
N ILE A 166 -2.25 5.69 16.33
CA ILE A 166 -3.26 6.73 16.11
C ILE A 166 -3.83 6.59 14.69
N ASN A 167 -2.95 6.51 13.68
CA ASN A 167 -3.36 6.41 12.29
C ASN A 167 -4.21 5.16 12.03
N SER A 168 -3.78 3.99 12.52
CA SER A 168 -4.51 2.74 12.33
C SER A 168 -5.88 2.76 13.00
N THR A 169 -5.99 3.35 14.19
CA THR A 169 -7.26 3.49 14.92
C THR A 169 -8.20 4.46 14.19
N MET A 170 -7.69 5.60 13.72
CA MET A 170 -8.48 6.57 12.95
C MET A 170 -9.04 5.97 11.66
N ILE A 171 -8.20 5.29 10.86
CA ILE A 171 -8.66 4.63 9.64
C ILE A 171 -9.57 3.44 9.96
N GLY A 172 -9.33 2.74 11.08
CA GLY A 172 -10.21 1.68 11.56
C GLY A 172 -11.62 2.19 11.84
N PHE A 173 -11.75 3.32 12.54
CA PHE A 173 -13.06 3.94 12.77
C PHE A 173 -13.70 4.45 11.48
N LEU A 174 -12.92 4.98 10.54
CA LEU A 174 -13.42 5.37 9.21
C LEU A 174 -14.01 4.18 8.45
N TRP A 175 -13.34 3.02 8.45
CA TRP A 175 -13.87 1.82 7.80
C TRP A 175 -15.07 1.26 8.53
N LEU A 176 -15.07 1.26 9.86
CA LEU A 176 -16.23 0.88 10.67
C LEU A 176 -17.44 1.78 10.39
N SER A 177 -17.23 3.09 10.17
CA SER A 177 -18.35 3.99 9.82
C SER A 177 -18.95 3.71 8.44
N ILE A 178 -18.27 2.97 7.57
CA ILE A 178 -18.83 2.52 6.28
C ILE A 178 -19.55 1.18 6.43
N VAL A 179 -18.96 0.23 7.15
CA VAL A 179 -19.47 -1.16 7.18
C VAL A 179 -20.53 -1.41 8.26
N VAL A 180 -20.55 -0.63 9.35
CA VAL A 180 -21.43 -0.86 10.49
C VAL A 180 -22.83 -0.24 10.31
N PRO A 181 -23.01 1.02 9.87
CA PRO A 181 -24.34 1.62 9.78
C PRO A 181 -25.35 0.85 8.92
N PRO A 182 -24.98 0.29 7.75
CA PRO A 182 -25.89 -0.55 6.95
C PRO A 182 -26.45 -1.78 7.69
N LEU A 183 -25.75 -2.25 8.73
CA LEU A 183 -26.22 -3.37 9.56
C LEU A 183 -27.34 -2.95 10.53
N PHE A 184 -27.38 -1.67 10.90
CA PHE A 184 -28.37 -1.12 11.83
C PHE A 184 -29.61 -0.57 11.12
N ASP A 185 -29.46 0.01 9.92
CA ASP A 185 -30.58 0.56 9.15
C ASP A 185 -31.32 -0.49 8.29
N GLY A 186 -30.80 -1.72 8.23
CA GLY A 186 -31.40 -2.83 7.50
C GLY A 186 -31.10 -2.84 6.00
N THR A 187 -30.32 -1.90 5.47
CA THR A 187 -29.87 -1.92 4.06
C THR A 187 -28.86 -3.04 3.79
N ILE A 188 -28.11 -3.46 4.83
CA ILE A 188 -27.10 -4.54 4.90
C ILE A 188 -25.87 -4.32 4.01
N VAL A 189 -26.05 -3.82 2.80
CA VAL A 189 -25.01 -3.68 1.78
C VAL A 189 -24.67 -2.20 1.62
N PRO A 190 -23.43 -1.78 1.93
CA PRO A 190 -23.00 -0.41 1.74
C PRO A 190 -23.07 0.01 0.27
N VAL A 191 -23.50 1.26 0.02
CA VAL A 191 -23.55 1.85 -1.35
C VAL A 191 -22.18 1.83 -2.03
N ALA A 192 -21.10 1.96 -1.25
CA ALA A 192 -19.71 1.89 -1.73
C ALA A 192 -19.30 0.54 -2.34
N VAL A 193 -20.13 -0.51 -2.25
CA VAL A 193 -19.92 -1.78 -2.95
C VAL A 193 -20.14 -1.66 -4.47
N GLU A 194 -20.96 -0.71 -4.91
CA GLU A 194 -21.28 -0.48 -6.33
C GLU A 194 -21.72 -1.77 -7.08
N HIS A 195 -21.05 -2.11 -8.18
CA HIS A 195 -21.27 -3.36 -8.94
C HIS A 195 -20.30 -4.48 -8.54
N TYR A 196 -19.46 -4.27 -7.54
CA TYR A 196 -18.52 -5.29 -7.05
C TYR A 196 -19.21 -6.27 -6.09
N THR A 197 -18.46 -7.31 -5.72
CA THR A 197 -18.95 -8.37 -4.84
C THR A 197 -18.86 -8.01 -3.36
N THR A 198 -17.86 -7.22 -2.95
CA THR A 198 -17.60 -6.86 -1.55
C THR A 198 -16.65 -5.66 -1.42
N LEU A 199 -16.44 -5.22 -0.18
CA LEU A 199 -15.51 -4.15 0.20
C LEU A 199 -14.12 -4.70 0.53
N ILE A 200 -13.33 -5.01 -0.50
CA ILE A 200 -11.99 -5.62 -0.38
C ILE A 200 -11.03 -4.76 0.44
N VAL A 201 -11.04 -3.44 0.21
CA VAL A 201 -10.16 -2.49 0.92
C VAL A 201 -10.41 -2.55 2.42
N GLN A 202 -11.66 -2.40 2.84
CA GLN A 202 -12.08 -2.39 4.23
C GLN A 202 -11.84 -3.74 4.89
N GLY A 203 -12.13 -4.84 4.19
CA GLY A 203 -11.92 -6.20 4.71
C GLY A 203 -10.45 -6.47 5.03
N PHE A 204 -9.55 -6.17 4.10
CA PHE A 204 -8.12 -6.36 4.32
C PHE A 204 -7.51 -5.36 5.30
N ASP A 205 -7.97 -4.11 5.29
CA ASP A 205 -7.48 -3.12 6.25
C ASP A 205 -7.89 -3.47 7.67
N LEU A 206 -9.17 -3.75 7.93
CA LEU A 206 -9.66 -4.11 9.26
C LEU A 206 -9.16 -5.47 9.74
N GLY A 207 -9.03 -6.45 8.83
CA GLY A 207 -8.63 -7.81 9.17
C GLY A 207 -7.13 -8.00 9.34
N LEU A 208 -6.30 -7.24 8.60
CA LEU A 208 -4.86 -7.50 8.50
C LEU A 208 -4.01 -6.24 8.70
N PHE A 209 -4.16 -5.22 7.86
CA PHE A 209 -3.17 -4.15 7.76
C PHE A 209 -3.24 -3.13 8.90
N LEU A 210 -4.44 -2.71 9.31
CA LEU A 210 -4.60 -1.80 10.46
C LEU A 210 -4.24 -2.49 11.78
N PRO A 211 -4.64 -3.75 12.05
CA PRO A 211 -4.15 -4.49 13.20
C PRO A 211 -2.62 -4.64 13.20
N MET A 212 -2.01 -4.99 12.07
CA MET A 212 -0.56 -5.15 11.96
C MET A 212 0.19 -3.85 12.25
N THR A 213 -0.28 -2.72 11.71
CA THR A 213 0.32 -1.40 11.95
C THR A 213 0.13 -0.95 13.40
N PHE A 214 -1.06 -1.18 13.99
CA PHE A 214 -1.31 -0.91 15.40
C PHE A 214 -0.39 -1.72 16.31
N VAL A 215 -0.30 -3.04 16.09
CA VAL A 215 0.56 -3.94 16.87
C VAL A 215 2.03 -3.56 16.73
N SER A 216 2.48 -3.21 15.52
CA SER A 216 3.84 -2.72 15.29
C SER A 216 4.14 -1.48 16.13
N GLY A 217 3.23 -0.51 16.12
CA GLY A 217 3.35 0.71 16.92
C GLY A 217 3.30 0.44 18.43
N PHE A 218 2.44 -0.47 18.87
CA PHE A 218 2.34 -0.88 20.27
C PHE A 218 3.63 -1.58 20.76
N LEU A 219 4.23 -2.44 19.94
CA LEU A 219 5.51 -3.08 20.25
C LEU A 219 6.64 -2.06 20.39
N ALA A 220 6.69 -1.04 19.53
CA ALA A 220 7.63 0.07 19.70
C ALA A 220 7.35 0.89 20.96
N PHE A 221 6.08 1.16 21.29
CA PHE A 221 5.70 1.86 22.51
C PHE A 221 6.14 1.11 23.77
N LYS A 222 6.00 -0.23 23.76
CA LYS A 222 6.46 -1.14 24.83
C LYS A 222 7.97 -1.40 24.81
N LYS A 223 8.72 -0.80 23.88
CA LYS A 223 10.17 -1.02 23.69
C LYS A 223 10.54 -2.49 23.45
N ASN A 224 9.63 -3.25 22.85
CA ASN A 224 9.88 -4.63 22.46
C ASN A 224 10.86 -4.67 21.28
N ILE A 225 11.72 -5.69 21.25
CA ILE A 225 12.74 -5.86 20.21
C ILE A 225 12.15 -5.96 18.79
N HIS A 226 10.99 -6.59 18.64
CA HIS A 226 10.27 -6.67 17.37
C HIS A 226 9.71 -5.32 16.92
N GLY A 227 9.49 -4.39 17.86
CA GLY A 227 9.04 -3.03 17.57
C GLY A 227 10.05 -2.24 16.72
N TYR A 228 11.35 -2.50 16.87
CA TYR A 228 12.42 -1.88 16.06
C TYR A 228 12.31 -2.28 14.58
N LEU A 229 11.96 -3.54 14.33
CA LEU A 229 11.82 -4.05 12.96
C LEU A 229 10.51 -3.57 12.34
N PHE A 230 9.38 -3.93 12.95
CA PHE A 230 8.09 -3.78 12.29
C PHE A 230 7.60 -2.34 12.23
N THR A 231 8.00 -1.46 13.17
CA THR A 231 7.64 -0.04 13.10
C THR A 231 8.33 0.65 11.94
N VAL A 232 9.62 0.38 11.73
CA VAL A 232 10.37 0.99 10.62
C VAL A 232 9.84 0.52 9.28
N ILE A 233 9.60 -0.79 9.13
CA ILE A 233 8.98 -1.35 7.93
C ILE A 233 7.60 -0.72 7.69
N SER A 234 6.75 -0.68 8.72
CA SER A 234 5.39 -0.14 8.61
C SER A 234 5.37 1.35 8.26
N ILE A 235 6.29 2.16 8.80
CA ILE A 235 6.38 3.59 8.48
C ILE A 235 6.84 3.82 7.04
N LEU A 236 7.84 3.07 6.57
CA LEU A 236 8.31 3.16 5.19
C LEU A 236 7.23 2.72 4.20
N PHE A 237 6.57 1.60 4.49
CA PHE A 237 5.40 1.13 3.77
C PHE A 237 4.28 2.18 3.74
N LEU A 238 3.91 2.73 4.90
CA LEU A 238 2.86 3.75 5.04
C LEU A 238 3.21 5.01 4.25
N SER A 239 4.48 5.42 4.22
CA SER A 239 4.91 6.58 3.44
C SER A 239 4.64 6.38 1.94
N LEU A 240 4.95 5.21 1.39
CA LEU A 240 4.70 4.88 -0.02
C LEU A 240 3.21 4.77 -0.31
N LEU A 241 2.47 4.10 0.59
CA LEU A 241 1.01 3.98 0.48
C LEU A 241 0.34 5.36 0.48
N MET A 242 0.78 6.27 1.35
CA MET A 242 0.21 7.61 1.46
C MET A 242 0.56 8.50 0.27
N ILE A 243 1.75 8.35 -0.33
CA ILE A 243 2.05 9.01 -1.62
C ILE A 243 1.05 8.55 -2.70
N ALA A 244 0.77 7.25 -2.76
CA ALA A 244 -0.20 6.70 -3.71
C ALA A 244 -1.63 7.18 -3.42
N LEU A 245 -2.05 7.22 -2.15
CA LEU A 245 -3.35 7.75 -1.76
C LEU A 245 -3.47 9.26 -2.03
N THR A 246 -2.42 10.05 -1.82
CA THR A 246 -2.39 11.46 -2.22
C THR A 246 -2.58 11.61 -3.73
N SER A 247 -1.88 10.80 -4.54
CA SER A 247 -2.07 10.78 -6.00
C SER A 247 -3.52 10.45 -6.38
N LYS A 248 -4.11 9.43 -5.76
CA LYS A 248 -5.53 9.05 -5.96
C LYS A 248 -6.48 10.21 -5.69
N VAL A 249 -6.31 10.90 -4.57
CA VAL A 249 -7.15 12.03 -4.19
C VAL A 249 -7.04 13.18 -5.20
N LEU A 250 -5.84 13.46 -5.72
CA LEU A 250 -5.65 14.48 -6.76
C LEU A 250 -6.33 14.09 -8.07
N PHE A 251 -6.24 12.82 -8.46
CA PHE A 251 -6.89 12.31 -9.67
C PHE A 251 -8.42 12.31 -9.54
N MET A 252 -8.97 11.97 -8.37
CA MET A 252 -10.41 12.09 -8.08
C MET A 252 -10.87 13.54 -8.15
N ALA A 253 -10.09 14.49 -7.62
CA ALA A 253 -10.39 15.91 -7.70
C ALA A 253 -10.42 16.41 -9.16
N ASN A 254 -9.45 15.99 -9.97
CA ASN A 254 -9.41 16.31 -11.40
C ASN A 254 -10.57 15.67 -12.18
N ALA A 255 -11.12 14.56 -11.69
CA ALA A 255 -12.31 13.92 -12.23
C ALA A 255 -13.63 14.58 -11.76
N GLY A 256 -13.56 15.66 -10.96
CA GLY A 256 -14.72 16.41 -10.49
C GLY A 256 -15.39 15.85 -9.23
N GLN A 257 -14.77 14.89 -8.54
CA GLN A 257 -15.33 14.33 -7.31
C GLN A 257 -15.10 15.23 -6.09
N ASN A 258 -16.01 15.14 -5.11
CA ASN A 258 -15.82 15.81 -3.84
C ASN A 258 -14.78 15.06 -2.98
N VAL A 259 -13.62 15.69 -2.80
CA VAL A 259 -12.48 15.14 -2.06
C VAL A 259 -12.27 15.79 -0.70
N ILE A 260 -13.15 16.70 -0.28
CA ILE A 260 -13.07 17.36 1.03
C ILE A 260 -13.75 16.46 2.08
N PRO A 261 -13.12 16.21 3.25
CA PRO A 261 -11.88 16.81 3.77
C PRO A 261 -10.60 16.00 3.48
N VAL A 262 -10.70 14.88 2.77
CA VAL A 262 -9.62 13.89 2.54
C VAL A 262 -8.38 14.51 1.87
N ILE A 263 -8.57 15.51 1.01
CA ILE A 263 -7.49 16.27 0.35
C ILE A 263 -6.53 16.97 1.32
N PHE A 264 -6.94 17.25 2.56
CA PHE A 264 -6.06 17.80 3.58
C PHE A 264 -5.48 16.71 4.49
N ILE A 265 -6.31 15.71 4.83
CA ILE A 265 -5.96 14.66 5.78
C ILE A 265 -4.86 13.75 5.22
N ILE A 266 -5.04 13.23 3.99
CA ILE A 266 -4.12 12.23 3.42
C ILE A 266 -2.72 12.83 3.18
N PRO A 267 -2.55 14.02 2.58
CA PRO A 267 -1.22 14.61 2.44
C PRO A 267 -0.55 14.93 3.78
N THR A 268 -1.31 15.31 4.82
CA THR A 268 -0.75 15.54 6.16
C THR A 268 -0.19 14.26 6.76
N ILE A 269 -0.92 13.15 6.65
CA ILE A 269 -0.44 11.82 7.06
C ILE A 269 0.79 11.43 6.22
N CYS A 270 0.75 11.68 4.91
CA CYS A 270 1.87 11.41 3.99
C CYS A 270 3.15 12.12 4.43
N LEU A 271 3.10 13.44 4.64
CA LEU A 271 4.26 14.23 5.06
C LEU A 271 4.78 13.78 6.42
N THR A 272 3.88 13.46 7.36
CA THR A 272 4.25 12.94 8.68
C THR A 272 4.95 11.58 8.57
N ALA A 273 4.41 10.66 7.77
CA ALA A 273 4.99 9.33 7.53
C ALA A 273 6.36 9.40 6.83
N ILE A 274 6.52 10.29 5.85
CA ILE A 274 7.82 10.56 5.19
C ILE A 274 8.81 11.15 6.21
N GLY A 275 8.38 12.11 7.03
CA GLY A 275 9.19 12.69 8.10
C GLY A 275 9.72 11.62 9.06
N PHE A 276 8.84 10.77 9.57
CA PHE A 276 9.25 9.64 10.42
C PHE A 276 10.13 8.63 9.68
N SER A 277 9.87 8.34 8.40
CA SER A 277 10.70 7.46 7.58
C SER A 277 12.15 7.96 7.51
N VAL A 278 12.33 9.24 7.20
CA VAL A 278 13.66 9.88 7.13
C VAL A 278 14.32 9.89 8.50
N LEU A 279 13.60 10.26 9.56
CA LEU A 279 14.12 10.29 10.92
C LEU A 279 14.56 8.90 11.40
N LEU A 280 13.75 7.87 11.17
CA LEU A 280 14.05 6.49 11.54
C LEU A 280 15.26 5.95 10.78
N LEU A 281 15.35 6.18 9.46
CA LEU A 281 16.52 5.77 8.69
C LEU A 281 17.80 6.49 9.15
N LYS A 282 17.74 7.80 9.46
CA LYS A 282 18.89 8.55 10.02
C LYS A 282 19.25 8.09 11.45
N ASN A 283 18.28 7.57 12.19
CA ASN A 283 18.45 7.05 13.55
C ASN A 283 19.18 5.71 13.58
N VAL A 284 19.22 4.96 12.47
CA VAL A 284 20.06 3.77 12.32
C VAL A 284 21.54 4.19 12.28
N LYS A 285 22.34 3.62 13.19
CA LYS A 285 23.80 3.73 13.21
C LYS A 285 24.33 3.08 11.94
N SER A 286 25.18 3.80 11.21
CA SER A 286 25.76 3.28 9.97
C SER A 286 26.75 2.16 10.28
#